data_AF-A0A9Q4I1K6-F1
#
_entry.id   AF-A0A9Q4I1K6-F1
#
_cell.length_a   1.000
_cell.length_b   1.000
_cell.length_c   1.000
_cell.angle_alpha   90.00
_cell.angle_beta   90.00
_cell.angle_gamma   90.00
#
_symmetry.space_group_name_H-M   'P 1'
#
loop_
_entity.id
_entity.type
_entity.pdbx_description
1 polymer ?
#
loop_
_entity_poly.entity_id
_entity_poly.type
_entity_poly.pdbx_seq_one_letter_code
_entity_poly.pdbx_strand_id
1 'polypeptide(L)'
;MGVEFYTCDNCGSTFPDCGEYVSCETCWTKWCCDECAEEDGYVREHCKLHPDLDDYDLMYEYRKKHCKYDSCTDCEHYVPDSCKYCRKEDYTDNVLLDYCMELLGVTRDQLVEKYNNR
;
A
#
# COMPACT_ATOMS: atom_id res chain seq x y z
N MET A 1 -14.41 21.64 10.88
CA MET A 1 -13.42 20.75 10.21
C MET A 1 -14.22 19.79 9.37
N GLY A 2 -13.84 19.58 8.12
CA GLY A 2 -14.48 18.60 7.23
C GLY A 2 -13.92 17.21 7.49
N VAL A 3 -14.68 16.18 7.10
CA VAL A 3 -14.23 14.78 7.06
C VAL A 3 -14.03 14.45 5.59
N GLU A 4 -12.85 13.94 5.25
CA GLU A 4 -12.59 13.36 3.93
C GLU A 4 -12.89 11.87 3.94
N PHE A 5 -13.21 11.31 2.78
CA PHE A 5 -13.49 9.89 2.64
C PHE A 5 -12.54 9.28 1.62
N TYR A 6 -11.98 8.13 1.99
CA TYR A 6 -11.11 7.31 1.16
C TYR A 6 -11.85 6.06 0.71
N THR A 7 -11.31 5.39 -0.29
CA THR A 7 -11.80 4.09 -0.79
C THR A 7 -10.73 3.06 -0.53
N CYS A 8 -11.11 1.93 0.08
CA CYS A 8 -10.19 0.84 0.36
C CYS A 8 -9.79 0.14 -0.94
N ASP A 9 -8.48 0.02 -1.19
CA ASP A 9 -7.96 -0.57 -2.43
C ASP A 9 -8.19 -2.10 -2.51
N ASN A 10 -8.42 -2.78 -1.38
CA ASN A 10 -8.75 -4.21 -1.36
C ASN A 10 -10.26 -4.48 -1.54
N CYS A 11 -11.09 -3.92 -0.65
CA CYS A 11 -12.52 -4.26 -0.58
C CYS A 11 -13.45 -3.25 -1.27
N GLY A 12 -12.93 -2.11 -1.73
CA GLY A 12 -13.70 -1.05 -2.39
C GLY A 12 -14.63 -0.24 -1.48
N SER A 13 -14.64 -0.50 -0.17
CA SER A 13 -15.50 0.23 0.78
C SER A 13 -15.00 1.65 1.03
N THR A 14 -15.92 2.58 1.22
CA THR A 14 -15.61 3.96 1.60
C THR A 14 -15.46 4.09 3.11
N PHE A 15 -14.41 4.76 3.58
CA PHE A 15 -14.12 4.98 5.00
C PHE A 15 -13.61 6.41 5.26
N PRO A 16 -13.83 6.98 6.47
CA PRO A 16 -13.42 8.35 6.76
C PRO A 16 -11.91 8.48 7.02
N ASP A 17 -11.37 9.67 6.81
CA ASP A 17 -10.00 10.05 7.16
C ASP A 17 -9.77 10.17 8.68
N CYS A 18 -10.86 10.26 9.45
CA CYS A 18 -10.84 10.21 10.90
C CYS A 18 -11.22 8.80 11.40
N GLY A 19 -10.22 8.01 11.78
CA GLY A 19 -10.40 6.67 12.31
C GLY A 19 -9.13 5.82 12.24
N GLU A 20 -9.24 4.57 12.67
CA GLU A 20 -8.21 3.56 12.43
C GLU A 20 -8.25 3.16 10.95
N TYR A 21 -7.13 3.29 10.26
CA TYR A 21 -6.93 2.83 8.89
C TYR A 21 -5.45 2.58 8.64
N VAL A 22 -5.14 1.84 7.58
CA VAL A 22 -3.77 1.56 7.17
C VAL A 22 -3.45 2.35 5.92
N SER A 23 -2.28 2.97 5.87
CA SER A 23 -1.75 3.59 4.66
C SER A 23 -0.34 3.09 4.38
N CYS A 24 0.00 2.96 3.11
CA CYS A 24 1.39 2.81 2.71
C CYS A 24 2.02 4.20 2.62
N GLU A 25 3.11 4.42 3.35
CA GLU A 25 3.79 5.73 3.43
C GLU A 25 4.49 6.10 2.12
N THR A 26 4.81 5.09 1.30
CA THR A 26 5.52 5.30 0.03
C THR A 26 4.59 5.70 -1.12
N CYS A 27 3.43 5.03 -1.28
CA CYS A 27 2.54 5.23 -2.42
C CYS A 27 1.14 5.75 -2.07
N TRP A 28 0.86 5.99 -0.78
CA TRP A 28 -0.39 6.55 -0.27
C TRP A 28 -1.66 5.72 -0.53
N THR A 29 -1.51 4.46 -0.96
CA THR A 29 -2.57 3.44 -0.98
C THR A 29 -3.14 3.28 0.42
N LYS A 30 -4.46 3.14 0.55
CA LYS A 30 -5.12 3.12 1.86
C LYS A 30 -6.09 1.95 1.96
N TRP A 31 -6.15 1.37 3.15
CA TRP A 31 -7.04 0.27 3.49
C TRP A 31 -7.85 0.62 4.74
N CYS A 32 -9.09 0.15 4.77
CA CYS A 32 -10.00 0.42 5.89
C CYS A 32 -9.63 -0.31 7.19
N CYS A 33 -8.80 -1.35 7.12
CA CYS A 33 -8.33 -2.14 8.26
C CYS A 33 -7.06 -2.93 7.91
N ASP A 34 -6.46 -3.53 8.93
CA ASP A 34 -5.24 -4.34 8.82
C ASP A 34 -5.43 -5.57 7.94
N GLU A 35 -6.55 -6.28 8.10
CA GLU A 35 -6.83 -7.48 7.31
C GLU A 35 -6.91 -7.15 5.81
N CYS A 36 -7.52 -6.01 5.46
CA CYS A 36 -7.58 -5.56 4.08
C CYS A 36 -6.20 -5.20 3.52
N ALA A 37 -5.33 -4.63 4.36
CA ALA A 37 -3.98 -4.30 3.94
C ALA A 37 -3.17 -5.58 3.69
N GLU A 38 -3.19 -6.51 4.64
CA GLU A 38 -2.47 -7.79 4.56
C GLU A 38 -2.93 -8.64 3.37
N GLU A 39 -4.24 -8.77 3.15
CA GLU A 39 -4.80 -9.49 2.01
C GLU A 39 -4.38 -8.87 0.66
N ASP A 40 -4.23 -7.54 0.62
CA ASP A 40 -3.74 -6.81 -0.56
C ASP A 40 -2.20 -6.84 -0.67
N GLY A 41 -1.51 -7.56 0.22
CA GLY A 41 -0.06 -7.72 0.21
C GLY A 41 0.69 -6.54 0.81
N TYR A 42 0.08 -5.75 1.67
CA TYR A 42 0.80 -4.79 2.51
C TYR A 42 1.69 -5.53 3.51
N VAL A 43 2.92 -5.06 3.65
CA VAL A 43 3.89 -5.54 4.63
C VAL A 43 4.31 -4.33 5.44
N ARG A 44 4.04 -4.38 6.76
CA ARG A 44 4.47 -3.35 7.70
C ARG A 44 5.99 -3.27 7.78
N GLU A 45 6.46 -2.13 8.27
CA GLU A 45 7.85 -1.97 8.63
C GLU A 45 8.31 -3.05 9.62
N HIS A 46 9.52 -3.55 9.42
CA HIS A 46 10.04 -4.66 10.23
C HIS A 46 11.56 -4.62 10.29
N CYS A 47 12.12 -5.47 11.17
CA CYS A 47 13.56 -5.66 11.26
C CYS A 47 14.00 -6.77 10.31
N LYS A 48 15.01 -6.49 9.49
CA LYS A 48 15.61 -7.48 8.57
C LYS A 48 16.10 -8.76 9.28
N LEU A 49 16.50 -8.65 10.55
CA LEU A 49 16.97 -9.79 11.35
C LEU A 49 15.81 -10.63 11.93
N HIS A 50 14.63 -10.03 12.06
CA HIS A 50 13.44 -10.64 12.63
C HIS A 50 12.21 -10.25 11.79
N PRO A 51 12.12 -10.75 10.53
CA PRO A 51 11.03 -10.40 9.63
C PRO A 51 9.67 -10.93 10.11
N ASP A 52 9.67 -12.02 10.88
CA ASP A 52 8.46 -12.62 11.46
C ASP A 52 7.99 -11.92 12.75
N LEU A 53 8.70 -10.87 13.20
CA LEU A 53 8.32 -10.09 14.38
C LEU A 53 7.51 -8.87 13.93
N ASP A 54 6.24 -9.10 13.62
CA ASP A 54 5.26 -8.10 13.16
C ASP A 54 4.40 -7.51 14.30
N ASP A 55 4.51 -8.07 15.50
CA ASP A 55 3.81 -7.58 16.70
C ASP A 55 4.47 -6.31 17.27
N TYR A 56 3.68 -5.26 17.42
CA TYR A 56 4.14 -3.93 17.85
C TYR A 56 4.75 -3.94 19.27
N ASP A 57 4.13 -4.64 20.22
CA ASP A 57 4.58 -4.69 21.61
C ASP A 57 5.86 -5.52 21.73
N LEU A 58 5.92 -6.65 21.02
CA LEU A 58 7.11 -7.49 20.99
C LEU A 58 8.27 -6.80 20.28
N MET A 59 8.01 -6.06 19.19
CA MET A 59 9.03 -5.25 18.51
C MET A 59 9.60 -4.18 19.44
N TYR A 60 8.75 -3.50 20.22
CA TYR A 60 9.19 -2.48 21.19
C TYR A 60 10.09 -3.08 22.28
N GLU A 61 9.69 -4.20 22.88
CA GLU A 61 10.47 -4.89 23.90
C GLU A 61 11.80 -5.46 23.36
N TYR A 62 11.78 -6.02 22.15
CA TYR A 62 12.99 -6.49 21.48
C TYR A 62 13.97 -5.33 21.27
N ARG A 63 13.48 -4.23 20.70
CA ARG A 63 14.28 -3.05 20.39
C ARG A 63 14.97 -2.50 21.63
N LYS A 64 14.26 -2.39 22.76
CA LYS A 64 14.80 -1.89 24.02
C LYS A 64 15.97 -2.72 24.57
N LYS A 65 15.99 -4.03 24.27
CA LYS A 65 17.00 -4.97 24.79
C LYS A 65 18.14 -5.21 23.82
N HIS A 66 17.87 -5.15 22.52
CA HIS A 66 18.76 -5.64 21.48
C HIS A 66 19.26 -4.58 20.51
N CYS A 67 18.58 -3.43 20.40
CA CYS A 67 18.94 -2.37 19.47
C CYS A 67 19.64 -1.21 20.19
N LYS A 68 20.65 -0.64 19.52
CA LYS A 68 21.42 0.51 20.01
C LYS A 68 20.70 1.85 19.83
N TYR A 69 19.73 1.92 18.90
CA TYR A 69 19.13 3.17 18.43
C TYR A 69 17.78 3.50 19.09
N ASP A 70 17.57 4.81 19.29
CA ASP A 70 16.33 5.41 19.82
C ASP A 70 15.21 5.52 18.76
N SER A 71 15.45 5.13 17.51
CA SER A 71 14.43 4.81 16.52
C SER A 71 14.84 3.59 15.69
N CYS A 72 13.86 2.80 15.22
CA CYS A 72 14.11 1.79 14.20
C CYS A 72 14.58 2.44 12.89
N THR A 73 14.05 3.61 12.52
CA THR A 73 14.41 4.32 11.28
C THR A 73 15.90 4.66 11.15
N ASP A 74 16.62 4.73 12.28
CA ASP A 74 18.07 5.00 12.32
C ASP A 74 18.93 3.72 12.29
N CYS A 75 18.29 2.55 12.36
CA CYS A 75 18.93 1.24 12.39
C CYS A 75 19.24 0.75 10.98
N GLU A 76 20.43 0.16 10.78
CA GLU A 76 20.84 -0.44 9.51
C GLU A 76 20.00 -1.66 9.07
N HIS A 77 19.26 -2.24 10.01
CA HIS A 77 18.39 -3.39 9.77
C HIS A 77 16.92 -3.01 9.59
N TYR A 78 16.60 -1.71 9.59
CA TYR A 78 15.23 -1.24 9.33
C TYR A 78 14.83 -1.51 7.89
N VAL A 79 13.63 -2.06 7.74
CA VAL A 79 12.96 -2.23 6.47
C VAL A 79 11.66 -1.42 6.56
N PRO A 80 11.46 -0.40 5.70
CA PRO A 80 10.23 0.38 5.69
C PRO A 80 9.04 -0.46 5.23
N ASP A 81 7.84 0.05 5.45
CA ASP A 81 6.61 -0.55 4.94
C ASP A 81 6.61 -0.61 3.41
N SER A 82 5.91 -1.59 2.86
CA SER A 82 5.73 -1.70 1.43
C SER A 82 4.43 -2.42 1.06
N CYS A 83 3.82 -2.03 -0.05
CA CYS A 83 2.69 -2.74 -0.63
C CYS A 83 3.04 -3.35 -1.99
N LYS A 84 2.11 -4.13 -2.57
CA LYS A 84 2.27 -4.74 -3.90
C LYS A 84 2.62 -3.74 -5.01
N TYR A 85 2.11 -2.51 -4.92
CA TYR A 85 2.41 -1.45 -5.88
C TYR A 85 3.85 -0.93 -5.72
N CYS A 86 4.31 -0.73 -4.49
CA CYS A 86 5.69 -0.30 -4.21
C CYS A 86 6.72 -1.35 -4.64
N ARG A 87 6.38 -2.63 -4.44
CA ARG A 87 7.20 -3.77 -4.85
C ARG A 87 7.10 -4.10 -6.34
N LYS A 88 6.26 -3.38 -7.10
CA LYS A 88 6.02 -3.59 -8.53
C LYS A 88 5.48 -4.98 -8.87
N GLU A 89 4.78 -5.57 -7.92
CA GLU A 89 4.06 -6.83 -8.09
C GLU A 89 2.71 -6.60 -8.80
N ASP A 90 2.15 -5.40 -8.65
CA ASP A 90 0.89 -4.98 -9.26
C ASP A 90 0.91 -3.49 -9.63
N TYR A 91 -0.02 -3.07 -10.47
CA TYR A 91 -0.20 -1.69 -10.93
C TYR A 91 -1.69 -1.34 -10.95
N THR A 92 -2.02 -0.07 -10.76
CA THR A 92 -3.41 0.38 -10.83
C THR A 92 -3.97 0.24 -12.26
N ASP A 93 -5.28 0.04 -12.37
CA ASP A 93 -5.97 -0.12 -13.66
C ASP A 93 -5.68 1.01 -14.65
N ASN A 94 -5.50 2.25 -14.17
CA ASN A 94 -5.16 3.38 -15.03
C ASN A 94 -3.78 3.23 -15.66
N VAL A 95 -2.77 2.80 -14.89
CA VAL A 95 -1.41 2.55 -15.41
C VAL A 95 -1.44 1.42 -16.43
N LEU A 96 -2.17 0.33 -16.13
CA LEU A 96 -2.31 -0.80 -17.06
C LEU A 96 -3.08 -0.39 -18.32
N LEU A 97 -4.13 0.42 -18.20
CA LEU A 97 -4.91 0.94 -19.31
C LEU A 97 -4.07 1.85 -20.21
N ASP A 98 -3.28 2.75 -19.63
CA ASP A 98 -2.37 3.62 -20.38
C ASP A 98 -1.37 2.80 -21.19
N TYR A 99 -0.76 1.79 -20.56
CA TYR A 99 0.13 0.85 -21.25
C TYR A 99 -0.58 0.08 -22.38
N CYS A 100 -1.82 -0.36 -22.16
CA CYS A 100 -2.62 -1.02 -23.20
C CYS A 100 -2.94 -0.09 -24.37
N MET A 101 -3.26 1.18 -24.10
CA MET A 101 -3.53 2.19 -25.12
C MET A 101 -2.30 2.46 -25.98
N GLU A 102 -1.12 2.55 -25.36
CA GLU A 102 0.16 2.67 -26.06
C GLU A 102 0.44 1.48 -26.96
N LEU A 103 0.27 0.25 -26.46
CA LEU A 103 0.47 -0.98 -27.23
C LEU A 103 -0.49 -1.10 -28.42
N LEU A 104 -1.74 -0.70 -28.23
CA LEU A 104 -2.77 -0.74 -29.27
C LEU A 104 -2.68 0.44 -30.23
N GLY A 105 -1.89 1.48 -29.91
CA GLY A 105 -1.78 2.70 -30.69
C GLY A 105 -3.10 3.46 -30.82
N VAL A 106 -3.93 3.42 -29.77
CA VAL A 106 -5.26 4.03 -29.75
C VAL A 106 -5.39 5.02 -28.60
N THR A 107 -6.22 6.04 -28.80
CA THR A 107 -6.64 6.92 -27.71
C THR A 107 -7.83 6.34 -26.95
N ARG A 108 -8.08 6.86 -25.75
CA ARG A 108 -9.26 6.50 -24.95
C ARG A 108 -10.58 6.72 -25.73
N ASP A 109 -10.68 7.82 -26.47
CA ASP A 109 -11.89 8.12 -27.26
C ASP A 109 -12.11 7.09 -28.38
N GLN A 110 -11.04 6.67 -29.05
CA GLN A 110 -11.10 5.62 -30.08
C GLN A 110 -11.49 4.26 -29.48
N LEU A 111 -11.04 3.95 -28.26
CA LEU A 111 -11.48 2.74 -27.54
C LEU A 111 -12.98 2.78 -27.25
N VAL A 112 -13.51 3.93 -26.80
CA VAL A 112 -14.94 4.10 -26.54
C VAL A 112 -15.75 3.96 -27.84
N GLU A 113 -15.30 4.56 -28.93
CA GLU A 113 -15.95 4.43 -30.24
C GLU A 113 -15.99 2.97 -30.71
N LYS A 114 -14.89 2.23 -30.57
CA LYS A 114 -14.84 0.79 -30.88
C LYS A 114 -15.78 -0.04 -30.00
N TYR A 115 -15.86 0.25 -28.71
CA TYR A 115 -16.74 -0.47 -27.78
C TYR A 115 -18.23 -0.23 -28.07
N ASN A 116 -18.61 1.01 -28.42
CA ASN A 116 -20.01 1.35 -28.72
C ASN A 116 -20.48 0.78 -30.07
N ASN A 117 -19.57 0.52 -30.99
CA ASN A 117 -19.85 -0.04 -32.32
C ASN A 117 -19.67 -1.57 -32.40
N ARG A 118 -19.58 -2.25 -31.25
CA ARG A 118 -19.50 -3.71 -31.13
C ARG A 118 -20.83 -4.41 -31.44
#